data_AF-A0A7L3B1H7-F1
#
_entry.id   AF-A0A7L3B1H7-F1
#
_cell.length_a   1.000
_cell.length_b   1.000
_cell.length_c   1.000
_cell.angle_alpha   90.00
_cell.angle_beta   90.00
_cell.angle_gamma   90.00
#
_symmetry.space_group_name_H-M   'P 1'
#
loop_
_entity.id
_entity.type
_entity.pdbx_description
1 polymer ?
#
loop_
_entity_poly.entity_id
_entity_poly.type
_entity_poly.pdbx_seq_one_letter_code
_entity_poly.pdbx_strand_id
1 'polypeptide(L)'
;GSEAAGEAGPEEEAEDRLKEHMDSLLDKSVKTRQAALQSLRLAFSSKTLPEFLLERRLTLTDSLEKCLKKGLGAGGAGGGGAGERCLRRSLMLPAGKGEEQALAGTVLTLLCLQMGSGPEGEELFRSLKPLLISVLTDSTASPAARQSCATALGMCCYIAAADLE
;
A
#
# COMPACT_ATOMS: atom_id res chain seq x y z
N GLY A 1 16.95 40.68 -21.80
CA GLY A 1 16.92 39.50 -20.94
C GLY A 1 15.70 38.72 -21.34
N SER A 2 15.89 37.50 -21.87
CA SER A 2 14.76 36.61 -22.16
C SER A 2 14.63 35.70 -20.95
N GLU A 3 13.59 35.92 -20.16
CA GLU A 3 13.19 34.99 -19.10
C GLU A 3 12.62 33.74 -19.79
N ALA A 4 13.39 32.65 -19.74
CA ALA A 4 12.89 31.33 -20.04
C ALA A 4 11.94 30.93 -18.89
N ALA A 5 10.64 31.07 -19.13
CA ALA A 5 9.65 30.36 -18.34
C ALA A 5 9.92 28.87 -18.51
N GLY A 6 10.34 28.20 -17.44
CA GLY A 6 10.60 26.77 -17.46
C GLY A 6 9.35 26.00 -17.88
N GLU A 7 9.41 25.34 -19.02
CA GLU A 7 8.54 24.19 -19.27
C GLU A 7 8.95 23.12 -18.26
N ALA A 8 8.18 22.98 -17.18
CA ALA A 8 8.25 21.81 -16.32
C ALA A 8 8.09 20.58 -17.22
N GLY A 9 9.07 19.68 -17.19
CA GLY A 9 9.07 18.51 -18.05
C GLY A 9 7.86 17.60 -17.78
N PRO A 10 7.49 16.69 -18.71
CA PRO A 10 6.40 15.73 -18.50
C PRO A 10 6.63 14.80 -17.29
N GLU A 11 7.86 14.74 -16.77
CA GLU A 11 8.25 14.00 -15.58
C GLU A 11 7.96 14.78 -14.28
N GLU A 12 8.31 16.07 -14.22
CA GLU A 12 8.03 16.96 -13.08
C GLU A 12 6.52 17.08 -12.83
N GLU A 13 5.73 17.22 -13.90
CA GLU A 13 4.27 17.25 -13.82
C GLU A 13 3.69 15.89 -13.33
N ALA A 14 4.35 14.76 -13.61
CA ALA A 14 3.95 13.46 -13.10
C ALA A 14 4.23 13.32 -11.60
N GLU A 15 5.37 13.83 -11.13
CA GLU A 15 5.72 13.84 -9.72
C GLU A 15 4.80 14.75 -8.90
N ASP A 16 4.43 15.92 -9.41
CA ASP A 16 3.52 16.82 -8.71
C ASP A 16 2.13 16.18 -8.53
N ARG A 17 1.63 15.50 -9.56
CA ARG A 17 0.40 14.69 -9.46
C ARG A 17 0.51 13.58 -8.41
N LEU A 18 1.68 12.95 -8.28
CA LEU A 18 1.92 11.93 -7.25
C LEU A 18 1.91 12.51 -5.84
N LYS A 19 2.51 13.69 -5.64
CA LYS A 19 2.49 14.40 -4.35
C LYS A 19 1.05 14.70 -3.92
N GLU A 20 0.23 15.21 -4.84
CA GLU A 20 -1.19 15.46 -4.57
C GLU A 20 -1.97 14.19 -4.17
N HIS A 21 -1.68 13.07 -4.84
CA HIS A 21 -2.28 11.77 -4.48
C HIS A 21 -1.83 11.30 -3.10
N MET A 22 -0.57 11.51 -2.72
CA MET A 22 -0.07 11.18 -1.38
C MET A 22 -0.77 11.98 -0.29
N ASP A 23 -0.95 13.28 -0.48
CA ASP A 23 -1.67 14.13 0.48
C ASP A 23 -3.13 13.70 0.64
N SER A 24 -3.74 13.26 -0.45
CA SER A 24 -5.12 12.75 -0.49
C SER A 24 -5.31 11.42 0.27
N LEU A 25 -4.23 10.68 0.58
CA LEU A 25 -4.31 9.45 1.40
C LEU A 25 -4.73 9.73 2.85
N LEU A 26 -4.56 10.96 3.32
CA LEU A 26 -4.91 11.34 4.69
C LEU A 26 -6.29 12.03 4.79
N ASP A 27 -7.01 12.14 3.68
CA ASP A 27 -8.33 12.78 3.63
C ASP A 27 -9.35 12.05 4.53
N LYS A 28 -10.32 12.81 5.05
CA LYS A 28 -11.39 12.29 5.91
C LYS A 28 -12.32 11.34 5.15
N SER A 29 -12.54 11.58 3.87
CA SER A 29 -13.39 10.80 2.98
C SER A 29 -12.71 9.50 2.54
N VAL A 30 -13.36 8.37 2.80
CA VAL A 30 -12.94 7.04 2.30
C VAL A 30 -12.84 7.05 0.76
N LYS A 31 -13.80 7.68 0.08
CA LYS A 31 -13.84 7.71 -1.39
C LYS A 31 -12.63 8.46 -1.98
N THR A 32 -12.23 9.56 -1.36
CA THR A 32 -11.05 10.35 -1.79
C THR A 32 -9.78 9.53 -1.61
N ARG A 33 -9.63 8.86 -0.45
CA ARG A 33 -8.49 7.98 -0.21
C ARG A 33 -8.43 6.82 -1.20
N GLN A 34 -9.57 6.19 -1.51
CA GLN A 34 -9.64 5.10 -2.49
C GLN A 34 -9.25 5.56 -3.89
N ALA A 35 -9.74 6.72 -4.34
CA ALA A 35 -9.37 7.28 -5.63
C ALA A 35 -7.86 7.57 -5.72
N ALA A 36 -7.29 8.17 -4.66
CA ALA A 36 -5.85 8.41 -4.58
C ALA A 36 -5.02 7.11 -4.62
N LEU A 37 -5.43 6.07 -3.88
CA LEU A 37 -4.78 4.76 -3.92
C LEU A 37 -4.87 4.12 -5.32
N GLN A 38 -6.00 4.27 -6.01
CA GLN A 38 -6.14 3.77 -7.38
C GLN A 38 -5.21 4.51 -8.34
N SER A 39 -5.09 5.83 -8.25
CA SER A 39 -4.17 6.61 -9.07
C SER A 39 -2.72 6.26 -8.80
N LEU A 40 -2.32 6.12 -7.53
CA LEU A 40 -0.97 5.67 -7.15
C LEU A 40 -0.66 4.29 -7.72
N ARG A 41 -1.60 3.36 -7.64
CA ARG A 41 -1.45 2.01 -8.21
C ARG A 41 -1.20 2.07 -9.71
N LEU A 42 -1.96 2.88 -10.45
CA LEU A 42 -1.79 3.03 -11.89
C LEU A 42 -0.45 3.69 -12.26
N ALA A 43 -0.05 4.72 -11.52
CA ALA A 43 1.22 5.40 -11.75
C ALA A 43 2.41 4.46 -11.52
N PHE A 44 2.47 3.78 -10.38
CA PHE A 44 3.53 2.83 -10.04
C PHE A 44 3.56 1.58 -10.92
N SER A 45 2.44 1.21 -11.53
CA SER A 45 2.40 0.11 -12.50
C SER A 45 2.84 0.51 -13.90
N SER A 46 2.85 1.81 -14.23
CA SER A 46 3.12 2.30 -15.59
C SER A 46 4.49 2.94 -15.74
N LYS A 47 5.06 3.49 -14.66
CA LYS A 47 6.36 4.17 -14.66
C LYS A 47 7.14 3.83 -13.39
N THR A 48 8.45 3.66 -13.54
CA THR A 48 9.40 3.51 -12.44
C THR A 48 9.93 4.89 -12.06
N LEU A 49 9.85 5.25 -10.77
CA LEU A 49 10.24 6.58 -10.29
C LEU A 49 11.19 6.46 -9.08
N PRO A 50 12.42 5.98 -9.28
CA PRO A 50 13.31 5.59 -8.19
C PRO A 50 13.73 6.77 -7.30
N GLU A 51 14.13 7.91 -7.88
CA GLU A 51 14.55 9.10 -7.12
C GLU A 51 13.41 9.66 -6.27
N PHE A 52 12.23 9.85 -6.87
CA PHE A 52 11.04 10.32 -6.17
C PHE A 52 10.66 9.42 -4.99
N LEU A 53 10.71 8.09 -5.19
CA LEU A 53 10.37 7.12 -4.16
C LEU A 53 11.43 7.02 -3.08
N LEU A 54 12.72 7.11 -3.41
CA LEU A 54 13.80 7.12 -2.42
C LEU A 54 13.63 8.26 -1.42
N GLU A 55 13.30 9.46 -1.89
CA GLU A 55 13.07 10.63 -1.04
C GLU A 55 11.81 10.53 -0.17
N ARG A 56 10.73 9.93 -0.68
CA ARG A 56 9.40 10.00 -0.07
C ARG A 56 8.88 8.67 0.49
N ARG A 57 9.64 7.57 0.36
CA ARG A 57 9.21 6.21 0.75
C ARG A 57 8.65 6.16 2.16
N LEU A 58 9.30 6.80 3.13
CA LEU A 58 8.88 6.74 4.53
C LEU A 58 7.49 7.37 4.75
N THR A 59 7.25 8.55 4.17
CA THR A 59 5.97 9.25 4.26
C THR A 59 4.85 8.50 3.53
N LEU A 60 5.14 8.00 2.33
CA LEU A 60 4.21 7.19 1.57
C LEU A 60 3.84 5.91 2.34
N THR A 61 4.83 5.24 2.91
CA THR A 61 4.66 4.02 3.70
C THR A 61 3.81 4.27 4.94
N ASP A 62 4.10 5.30 5.73
CA ASP A 62 3.29 5.67 6.90
C ASP A 62 1.82 5.93 6.53
N SER A 63 1.59 6.58 5.39
CA SER A 63 0.25 6.83 4.87
C SER A 63 -0.46 5.52 4.48
N LEU A 64 0.23 4.61 3.79
CA LEU A 64 -0.29 3.29 3.42
C LEU A 64 -0.57 2.42 4.66
N GLU A 65 0.30 2.46 5.67
CA GLU A 65 0.07 1.76 6.93
C GLU A 65 -1.21 2.24 7.62
N LYS A 66 -1.46 3.55 7.63
CA LYS A 66 -2.70 4.12 8.18
C LYS A 66 -3.93 3.64 7.41
N CYS A 67 -3.86 3.54 6.09
CA CYS A 67 -4.94 2.97 5.26
C CYS A 67 -5.19 1.48 5.58
N LEU A 68 -4.13 0.70 5.78
CA LEU A 68 -4.25 -0.71 6.18
C LEU A 68 -4.83 -0.85 7.59
N LYS A 69 -4.37 -0.03 8.55
CA LYS A 69 -4.81 -0.07 9.96
C LYS A 69 -6.25 0.40 10.16
N LYS A 70 -6.73 1.39 9.40
CA LYS A 70 -8.10 1.93 9.52
C LYS A 70 -9.22 0.93 9.19
N GLY A 71 -8.92 -0.15 8.47
CA GLY A 71 -9.90 -1.20 8.15
C GLY A 71 -9.99 -2.34 9.17
N LEU A 72 -9.07 -2.40 10.15
CA LEU A 72 -9.17 -3.27 11.32
C LEU A 72 -10.23 -2.68 12.27
N GLY A 73 -11.49 -2.99 12.02
CA GLY A 73 -12.61 -2.55 12.85
C GLY A 73 -12.39 -2.98 14.30
N ALA A 74 -12.67 -2.07 15.24
CA ALA A 74 -12.73 -2.37 16.67
C ALA A 74 -13.58 -3.63 16.93
N GLY A 75 -12.91 -4.76 17.11
CA GLY A 75 -13.48 -6.06 17.41
C GLY A 75 -12.42 -6.79 18.21
N GLY A 76 -12.61 -6.80 19.53
CA GLY A 76 -11.60 -7.16 20.51
C GLY A 76 -11.01 -8.56 20.35
N ALA A 77 -9.88 -8.71 21.02
CA ALA A 77 -9.26 -9.97 21.39
C ALA A 77 -10.30 -11.07 21.70
N GLY A 78 -10.15 -12.22 21.05
CA GLY A 78 -10.98 -13.39 21.31
C GLY A 78 -10.46 -14.58 20.53
N GLY A 79 -9.57 -15.35 21.16
CA GLY A 79 -9.11 -16.63 20.63
C GLY A 79 -10.25 -17.66 20.54
N GLY A 80 -10.03 -18.66 19.69
CA GLY A 80 -10.77 -19.93 19.71
C GLY A 80 -11.67 -20.20 18.49
N GLY A 81 -11.24 -21.17 17.66
CA GLY A 81 -12.15 -21.99 16.85
C GLY A 81 -12.42 -21.51 15.42
N ALA A 82 -11.42 -21.61 14.53
CA ALA A 82 -11.60 -21.50 13.08
C ALA A 82 -11.95 -22.87 12.47
N GLY A 83 -13.25 -23.19 12.47
CA GLY A 83 -13.83 -24.26 11.67
C GLY A 83 -15.20 -23.82 11.20
N GLU A 84 -15.35 -23.64 9.88
CA GLU A 84 -16.63 -23.71 9.15
C GLU A 84 -17.62 -22.53 9.22
N ARG A 85 -17.41 -21.48 10.03
CA ARG A 85 -18.34 -20.30 10.03
C ARG A 85 -17.96 -19.14 9.08
N CYS A 86 -16.84 -19.24 8.36
CA CYS A 86 -16.28 -18.12 7.58
C CYS A 86 -17.12 -17.71 6.36
N LEU A 87 -17.91 -18.60 5.76
CA LEU A 87 -18.65 -18.25 4.52
C LEU A 87 -19.83 -17.29 4.76
N ARG A 88 -20.45 -17.30 5.95
CA ARG A 88 -21.68 -16.52 6.18
C ARG A 88 -21.45 -15.09 6.66
N ARG A 89 -20.23 -14.69 7.04
CA ARG A 89 -19.95 -13.33 7.54
C ARG A 89 -19.21 -12.43 6.55
N SER A 90 -18.70 -12.97 5.44
CA SER A 90 -18.09 -12.17 4.35
C SER A 90 -19.03 -11.13 3.72
N LEU A 91 -20.35 -11.22 3.94
CA LEU A 91 -21.32 -10.26 3.40
C LEU A 91 -21.61 -9.04 4.30
N MET A 92 -20.96 -8.89 5.46
CA MET A 92 -21.24 -7.77 6.39
C MET A 92 -20.10 -6.76 6.57
N LEU A 93 -19.07 -6.78 5.71
CA LEU A 93 -18.14 -5.65 5.69
C LEU A 93 -18.84 -4.43 5.05
N PRO A 94 -18.73 -3.23 5.65
CA PRO A 94 -19.22 -2.02 5.01
C PRO A 94 -18.48 -1.84 3.68
N ALA A 95 -19.25 -1.85 2.59
CA ALA A 95 -18.75 -1.64 1.23
C ALA A 95 -17.85 -0.38 1.21
N GLY A 96 -16.56 -0.57 0.92
CA GLY A 96 -15.55 0.50 0.84
C GLY A 96 -14.32 0.30 1.74
N LYS A 97 -14.46 -0.19 2.98
CA LYS A 97 -13.29 -0.32 3.89
C LYS A 97 -12.31 -1.44 3.48
N GLY A 98 -12.84 -2.58 3.03
CA GLY A 98 -12.00 -3.69 2.56
C GLY A 98 -11.29 -3.39 1.24
N GLU A 99 -11.90 -2.56 0.40
CA GLU A 99 -11.32 -2.14 -0.88
C GLU A 99 -10.18 -1.14 -0.67
N GLU A 100 -10.31 -0.17 0.26
CA GLU A 100 -9.20 0.71 0.64
C GLU A 100 -7.97 -0.09 1.10
N GLN A 101 -8.16 -1.09 1.96
CA GLN A 101 -7.07 -1.95 2.42
C GLN A 101 -6.43 -2.75 1.27
N ALA A 102 -7.26 -3.33 0.39
CA ALA A 102 -6.75 -4.10 -0.74
C ALA A 102 -5.94 -3.25 -1.73
N LEU A 103 -6.40 -2.03 -2.00
CA LEU A 103 -5.67 -1.05 -2.81
C LEU A 103 -4.37 -0.65 -2.12
N ALA A 104 -4.39 -0.35 -0.82
CA ALA A 104 -3.19 -0.01 -0.05
C ALA A 104 -2.15 -1.13 -0.08
N GLY A 105 -2.55 -2.40 0.13
CA GLY A 105 -1.66 -3.55 0.02
C GLY A 105 -1.07 -3.72 -1.40
N THR A 106 -1.85 -3.40 -2.43
CA THR A 106 -1.37 -3.43 -3.82
C THR A 106 -0.34 -2.33 -4.09
N VAL A 107 -0.62 -1.09 -3.69
CA VAL A 107 0.33 0.04 -3.83
C VAL A 107 1.61 -0.24 -3.07
N LEU A 108 1.51 -0.83 -1.87
CA LEU A 108 2.66 -1.23 -1.06
C LEU A 108 3.53 -2.27 -1.77
N THR A 109 2.91 -3.24 -2.45
CA THR A 109 3.61 -4.25 -3.24
C THR A 109 4.38 -3.61 -4.39
N LEU A 110 3.75 -2.68 -5.10
CA LEU A 110 4.38 -1.93 -6.20
C LEU A 110 5.50 -1.02 -5.71
N LEU A 111 5.37 -0.42 -4.52
CA LEU A 111 6.43 0.33 -3.88
C LEU A 111 7.63 -0.57 -3.58
N CYS A 112 7.42 -1.73 -2.94
CA CYS A 112 8.50 -2.67 -2.64
C CYS A 112 9.20 -3.18 -3.91
N LEU A 113 8.43 -3.44 -4.98
CA LEU A 113 8.98 -3.81 -6.29
C LEU A 113 9.86 -2.71 -6.89
N GLN A 114 9.45 -1.46 -6.79
CA GLN A 114 10.24 -0.34 -7.31
C GLN A 114 11.49 -0.05 -6.47
N MET A 115 11.47 -0.34 -5.17
CA MET A 115 12.64 -0.20 -4.31
C MET A 115 13.69 -1.30 -4.57
N GLY A 116 13.29 -2.45 -5.10
CA GLY A 116 14.20 -3.56 -5.40
C GLY A 116 14.86 -4.19 -4.16
N SER A 117 15.97 -4.92 -4.37
CA SER A 117 16.76 -5.60 -3.33
C SER A 117 17.81 -4.70 -2.66
N GLY A 118 17.64 -3.38 -2.72
CA GLY A 118 18.54 -2.45 -2.03
C GLY A 118 18.31 -2.41 -0.51
N PRO A 119 19.27 -1.84 0.27
CA PRO A 119 19.11 -1.68 1.72
C PRO A 119 17.87 -0.87 2.07
N GLU A 120 17.48 0.08 1.22
CA GLU A 120 16.26 0.87 1.36
C GLU A 120 14.99 0.01 1.17
N GLY A 121 15.00 -0.92 0.22
CA GLY A 121 13.90 -1.85 -0.03
C GLY A 121 13.75 -2.86 1.11
N GLU A 122 14.87 -3.38 1.61
CA GLU A 122 14.89 -4.27 2.76
C GLU A 122 14.37 -3.60 4.04
N GLU A 123 14.85 -2.41 4.36
CA GLU A 123 14.41 -1.64 5.53
C GLU A 123 12.90 -1.39 5.49
N LEU A 124 12.41 -1.00 4.31
CA LEU A 124 11.00 -0.80 4.06
C LEU A 124 10.20 -2.10 4.28
N PHE A 125 10.69 -3.23 3.75
CA PHE A 125 10.00 -4.50 3.95
C PHE A 125 10.01 -4.94 5.42
N ARG A 126 11.15 -4.80 6.13
CA ARG A 126 11.26 -5.16 7.55
C ARG A 126 10.27 -4.39 8.41
N SER A 127 10.05 -3.11 8.14
CA SER A 127 9.06 -2.31 8.88
C SER A 127 7.62 -2.72 8.59
N LEU A 128 7.32 -3.08 7.34
CA LEU A 128 5.96 -3.43 6.89
C LEU A 128 5.54 -4.87 7.19
N LYS A 129 6.50 -5.80 7.19
CA LYS A 129 6.27 -7.24 7.42
C LYS A 129 5.37 -7.55 8.63
N PRO A 130 5.57 -6.99 9.84
CA PRO A 130 4.69 -7.27 10.98
C PRO A 130 3.24 -6.85 10.73
N LEU A 131 3.01 -5.71 10.07
CA LEU A 131 1.66 -5.24 9.74
C LEU A 131 0.99 -6.16 8.71
N LEU A 132 1.70 -6.53 7.65
CA LEU A 132 1.19 -7.44 6.62
C LEU A 132 0.83 -8.82 7.18
N ILE A 133 1.68 -9.38 8.05
CA ILE A 133 1.39 -10.64 8.74
C ILE A 133 0.16 -10.49 9.65
N SER A 134 0.05 -9.38 10.38
CA SER A 134 -1.11 -9.11 11.23
C SER A 134 -2.41 -9.08 10.43
N VAL A 135 -2.44 -8.40 9.28
CA VAL A 135 -3.65 -8.34 8.44
C VAL A 135 -3.93 -9.70 7.78
N LEU A 136 -2.90 -10.41 7.31
CA LEU A 136 -3.03 -11.72 6.68
C LEU A 136 -3.64 -12.78 7.62
N THR A 137 -3.17 -12.79 8.88
CA THR A 137 -3.57 -13.75 9.92
C THR A 137 -4.86 -13.36 10.62
N ASP A 138 -5.29 -12.11 10.51
CA ASP A 138 -6.56 -11.65 11.05
C ASP A 138 -7.75 -12.24 10.27
N SER A 139 -8.46 -13.17 10.90
CA SER A 139 -9.68 -13.79 10.36
C SER A 139 -10.86 -12.81 10.19
N THR A 140 -10.80 -11.64 10.83
CA THR A 140 -11.84 -10.60 10.73
C THR A 140 -11.58 -9.60 9.61
N ALA A 141 -10.36 -9.54 9.09
CA ALA A 141 -9.99 -8.74 7.93
C ALA A 141 -10.67 -9.25 6.66
N SER A 142 -10.89 -8.34 5.70
CA SER A 142 -11.52 -8.71 4.43
C SER A 142 -10.69 -9.74 3.66
N PRO A 143 -11.32 -10.68 2.91
CA PRO A 143 -10.58 -11.61 2.06
C PRO A 143 -9.66 -10.91 1.06
N ALA A 144 -10.10 -9.77 0.50
CA ALA A 144 -9.31 -8.97 -0.44
C ALA A 144 -8.07 -8.35 0.21
N ALA A 145 -8.19 -7.80 1.43
CA ALA A 145 -7.07 -7.26 2.18
C ALA A 145 -6.05 -8.37 2.52
N ARG A 146 -6.53 -9.51 3.03
CA ARG A 146 -5.69 -10.68 3.33
C ARG A 146 -4.95 -11.17 2.09
N GLN A 147 -5.64 -11.30 0.96
CA GLN A 147 -5.04 -11.69 -0.31
C GLN A 147 -3.95 -10.70 -0.75
N SER A 148 -4.25 -9.39 -0.70
CA SER A 148 -3.26 -8.36 -1.07
C SER A 148 -2.01 -8.40 -0.17
N CYS A 149 -2.18 -8.67 1.14
CA CYS A 149 -1.07 -8.79 2.07
C CYS A 149 -0.26 -10.09 1.85
N ALA A 150 -0.93 -11.20 1.50
CA ALA A 150 -0.25 -12.43 1.11
C ALA A 150 0.64 -12.21 -0.13
N THR A 151 0.10 -11.56 -1.16
CA THR A 151 0.86 -11.19 -2.35
C THR A 151 2.03 -10.28 -2.01
N ALA A 152 1.81 -9.24 -1.21
CA ALA A 152 2.87 -8.32 -0.79
C ALA A 152 4.01 -9.07 -0.08
N LEU A 153 3.70 -9.93 0.90
CA LEU A 153 4.69 -10.73 1.60
C LEU A 153 5.45 -11.67 0.66
N GLY A 154 4.75 -12.34 -0.26
CA GLY A 154 5.37 -13.22 -1.25
C GLY A 154 6.33 -12.49 -2.17
N MET A 155 5.91 -11.36 -2.74
CA MET A 155 6.73 -10.54 -3.63
C MET A 155 7.96 -9.97 -2.90
N CYS A 156 7.78 -9.45 -1.69
CA CYS A 156 8.92 -8.92 -0.92
C CYS A 156 9.89 -10.01 -0.48
N CYS A 157 9.41 -11.21 -0.13
CA CYS A 157 10.30 -12.36 0.13
C CYS A 157 11.07 -12.79 -1.12
N TYR A 158 10.47 -12.70 -2.31
CA TYR A 158 11.17 -12.95 -3.57
C TYR A 158 12.26 -11.91 -3.83
N ILE A 159 11.94 -10.62 -3.66
CA ILE A 159 12.90 -9.51 -3.84
C ILE A 159 14.09 -9.66 -2.87
N ALA A 160 13.82 -9.92 -1.59
CA ALA A 160 14.87 -10.11 -0.58
C ALA A 160 15.64 -11.43 -0.70
N ALA A 161 15.14 -12.39 -1.49
CA ALA A 161 15.86 -13.62 -1.79
C ALA A 161 16.81 -13.47 -3.01
N ALA A 162 16.70 -12.37 -3.75
CA ALA A 162 17.59 -12.07 -4.87
C ALA A 162 19.03 -11.78 -4.44
N ASP A 163 19.29 -11.60 -3.14
CA ASP A 163 20.62 -11.42 -2.55
C ASP A 163 21.34 -12.75 -2.23
N LEU A 164 20.79 -13.90 -2.66
CA LEU A 164 21.44 -15.21 -2.59
C LEU A 164 22.21 -15.49 -3.90
N GLU A 165 23.30 -14.75 -4.15
CA GLU A 165 24.37 -15.11 -5.09
C GLU A 165 25.74 -15.11 -4.39
#